data_AF-A0A5S4EZ10-F1
#
_entry.id   AF-A0A5S4EZ10-F1
#
_cell.length_a   1.000
_cell.length_b   1.000
_cell.length_c   1.000
_cell.angle_alpha   90.00
_cell.angle_beta   90.00
_cell.angle_gamma   90.00
#
_symmetry.space_group_name_H-M   'P 1'
#
loop_
_entity.id
_entity.type
_entity.pdbx_description
1 polymer ?
#
loop_
_entity_poly.entity_id
_entity_poly.type
_entity_poly.pdbx_seq_one_letter_code
_entity_poly.pdbx_strand_id
1 'polypeptide(L)'
;PIPDRLAPAPPVPDRPVADGAGRDLAALPESSTWLAGMAALAEAAYLLGDADLARRVYPLLELYAALPVMPSLAIVCLGSAWRPLGLAALAMGEPRRAADHLARAVEATRLLGNRPITALTQADLAEALIALGDRERAADLLREAADAAKDLDMALRAEQWTARRRQISHREGTVRGDGRTWIFTLGPRRATVPDMVGVRHLVTLLLNPGTPISALELATGEEAASMAPAARQPLLDDQALAAYREHARRLMGEIAEAEGAAAEHLRAQLDIIMGELRAATGKGGRRRSFADPGERARTAVRKAVKRAIDEITAADPEIGRTIAASVTTGTQCVYTPGDVTWSCPRPTP
;
A
#
# COMPACT_ATOMS: atom_id res chain seq x y z
N PRO A 1 55.94 5.24 15.66
CA PRO A 1 56.31 5.14 14.23
C PRO A 1 55.04 5.05 13.37
N ILE A 2 54.56 6.20 12.92
CA ILE A 2 53.41 6.33 12.01
C ILE A 2 54.00 6.26 10.59
N PRO A 3 53.52 5.38 9.68
CA PRO A 3 54.01 5.39 8.33
C PRO A 3 53.43 6.58 7.57
N ASP A 4 54.32 7.56 7.35
CA ASP A 4 54.26 8.55 6.27
C ASP A 4 54.00 7.85 4.93
N ARG A 5 52.87 8.16 4.28
CA ARG A 5 52.65 8.17 2.82
C ARG A 5 51.17 8.39 2.49
N LEU A 6 50.74 9.64 2.54
CA LEU A 6 49.75 10.13 1.57
C LEU A 6 50.54 10.94 0.53
N ALA A 7 50.64 10.43 -0.69
CA ALA A 7 51.18 11.20 -1.79
C ALA A 7 50.26 12.41 -2.07
N PRO A 8 50.81 13.59 -2.39
CA PRO A 8 50.00 14.75 -2.75
C PRO A 8 49.17 14.46 -4.01
N ALA A 9 47.91 14.92 -4.01
CA ALA A 9 47.03 14.84 -5.18
C ALA A 9 47.67 15.56 -6.39
N PRO A 10 47.47 15.06 -7.61
CA PRO A 10 47.99 15.72 -8.81
C PRO A 10 47.35 17.10 -9.00
N PRO A 11 48.08 18.07 -9.59
CA PRO A 11 47.53 19.39 -9.86
C PRO A 11 46.39 19.31 -10.89
N VAL A 12 45.31 20.05 -10.62
CA VAL A 12 44.16 20.20 -11.53
C VAL A 12 44.61 21.03 -12.74
N PRO A 13 44.32 20.62 -13.99
CA PRO A 13 44.69 21.37 -15.19
C PRO A 13 43.84 22.64 -15.38
N ASP A 14 44.48 23.76 -15.71
CA ASP A 14 43.84 25.05 -15.99
C ASP A 14 42.91 25.00 -17.21
N ARG A 15 41.78 25.73 -17.16
CA ARG A 15 40.85 25.93 -18.29
C ARG A 15 40.49 27.40 -18.53
N PRO A 16 40.13 27.75 -19.79
CA PRO A 16 39.88 29.14 -20.19
C PRO A 16 38.51 29.64 -19.72
N VAL A 17 38.48 30.89 -19.27
CA VAL A 17 37.30 31.61 -18.78
C VAL A 17 36.39 32.00 -19.96
N ALA A 18 35.10 31.66 -19.88
CA ALA A 18 34.07 32.13 -20.80
C ALA A 18 33.19 33.19 -20.11
N ASP A 19 33.05 34.34 -20.77
CA ASP A 19 32.35 35.52 -20.27
C ASP A 19 30.83 35.40 -20.50
N GLY A 20 30.02 35.56 -19.45
CA GLY A 20 28.57 35.54 -19.54
C GLY A 20 27.91 35.84 -18.19
N ALA A 21 27.05 36.85 -18.13
CA ALA A 21 26.47 37.45 -16.92
C ALA A 21 25.37 36.60 -16.23
N GLY A 22 25.72 35.37 -15.86
CA GLY A 22 25.21 34.65 -14.69
C GLY A 22 26.45 34.08 -14.02
N ARG A 23 26.62 34.21 -12.69
CA ARG A 23 27.88 33.79 -12.02
C ARG A 23 28.24 32.37 -12.47
N ASP A 24 29.31 32.26 -13.26
CA ASP A 24 29.79 30.98 -13.76
C ASP A 24 30.17 30.13 -12.55
N LEU A 25 29.51 28.98 -12.40
CA LEU A 25 29.75 28.06 -11.29
C LEU A 25 31.20 27.56 -11.30
N ALA A 26 31.82 27.51 -12.47
CA ALA A 26 33.23 27.15 -12.64
C ALA A 26 34.19 28.26 -12.20
N ALA A 27 33.74 29.51 -12.11
CA ALA A 27 34.58 30.64 -11.67
C ALA A 27 34.70 30.74 -10.14
N LEU A 28 33.97 29.91 -9.39
CA LEU A 28 34.05 29.86 -7.93
C LEU A 28 35.30 29.07 -7.49
N PRO A 29 36.05 29.52 -6.46
CA PRO A 29 37.23 28.81 -5.99
C PRO A 29 36.90 27.39 -5.50
N GLU A 30 37.61 26.41 -6.07
CA GLU A 30 37.49 25.00 -5.66
C GLU A 30 37.91 24.82 -4.20
N SER A 31 37.06 24.14 -3.44
CA SER A 31 37.25 23.82 -2.03
C SER A 31 36.31 22.69 -1.63
N SER A 32 36.50 22.11 -0.44
CA SER A 32 35.54 21.13 0.08
C SER A 32 34.13 21.70 0.24
N THR A 33 34.03 22.99 0.59
CA THR A 33 32.75 23.71 0.65
C THR A 33 32.15 23.93 -0.74
N TRP A 34 32.97 24.26 -1.73
CA TRP A 34 32.52 24.36 -3.13
C TRP A 34 31.95 23.03 -3.64
N LEU A 35 32.63 21.91 -3.37
CA LEU A 35 32.15 20.58 -3.78
C LEU A 35 30.80 20.24 -3.12
N ALA A 36 30.64 20.57 -1.84
CA ALA A 36 29.35 20.44 -1.15
C ALA A 36 28.26 21.35 -1.76
N GLY A 37 28.63 22.56 -2.18
CA GLY A 37 27.75 23.47 -2.91
C GLY A 37 27.31 22.90 -4.26
N MET A 38 28.23 22.34 -5.05
CA MET A 38 27.90 21.67 -6.32
C MET A 38 27.00 20.46 -6.10
N ALA A 39 27.25 19.65 -5.05
CA ALA A 39 26.39 18.54 -4.69
C ALA A 39 24.96 19.00 -4.33
N ALA A 40 24.83 20.07 -3.55
CA ALA A 40 23.54 20.66 -3.19
C ALA A 40 22.80 21.24 -4.41
N LEU A 41 23.52 21.87 -5.34
CA LEU A 41 22.93 22.37 -6.59
C LEU A 41 22.43 21.23 -7.49
N ALA A 42 23.15 20.11 -7.57
CA ALA A 42 22.67 18.94 -8.30
C ALA A 42 21.41 18.33 -7.68
N GLU A 43 21.33 18.27 -6.35
CA GLU A 43 20.13 17.82 -5.64
C GLU A 43 18.96 18.79 -5.85
N ALA A 44 19.20 20.11 -5.79
CA ALA A 44 18.19 21.11 -6.10
C ALA A 44 17.70 21.02 -7.54
N ALA A 45 18.61 20.82 -8.51
CA ALA A 45 18.28 20.64 -9.92
C ALA A 45 17.34 19.43 -10.12
N TYR A 46 17.61 18.32 -9.43
CA TYR A 46 16.73 17.15 -9.45
C TYR A 46 15.36 17.43 -8.83
N LEU A 47 15.33 18.00 -7.63
CA LEU A 47 14.06 18.28 -6.92
C LEU A 47 13.17 19.30 -7.66
N LEU A 48 13.76 20.21 -8.42
CA LEU A 48 13.06 21.25 -9.19
C LEU A 48 12.84 20.86 -10.66
N GLY A 49 13.41 19.75 -11.14
CA GLY A 49 13.37 19.37 -12.55
C GLY A 49 14.16 20.32 -13.48
N ASP A 50 15.17 21.01 -12.96
CA ASP A 50 16.00 21.97 -13.72
C ASP A 50 17.13 21.25 -14.46
N ALA A 51 16.83 20.76 -15.66
CA ALA A 51 17.79 20.09 -16.53
C ALA A 51 18.95 21.02 -16.97
N ASP A 52 18.74 22.33 -17.04
CA ASP A 52 19.77 23.29 -17.45
C ASP A 52 20.81 23.46 -16.35
N LEU A 53 20.38 23.61 -15.10
CA LEU A 53 21.28 23.63 -13.94
C LEU A 53 22.03 22.30 -13.81
N ALA A 54 21.34 21.17 -13.98
CA ALA A 54 21.98 19.86 -13.94
C ALA A 54 23.09 19.72 -14.99
N ARG A 55 22.87 20.17 -16.24
CA ARG A 55 23.89 20.15 -17.31
C ARG A 55 25.10 21.02 -16.98
N ARG A 56 24.93 22.13 -16.26
CA ARG A 56 26.05 22.99 -15.83
C ARG A 56 26.85 22.37 -14.68
N VAL A 57 26.17 21.74 -13.72
CA VAL A 57 26.80 21.20 -12.50
C VAL A 57 27.43 19.83 -12.72
N TYR A 58 26.82 18.98 -13.56
CA TYR A 58 27.29 17.62 -13.82
C TYR A 58 28.79 17.53 -14.17
N PRO A 59 29.33 18.29 -15.16
CA PRO A 59 30.75 18.19 -15.51
C PRO A 59 31.68 18.68 -14.40
N LEU A 60 31.21 19.58 -13.52
CA LEU A 60 31.98 20.05 -12.37
C LEU A 60 32.12 18.97 -11.30
N LEU A 61 31.10 18.13 -11.12
CA LEU A 61 31.12 17.02 -10.16
C LEU A 61 31.88 15.79 -10.67
N GLU A 62 31.93 15.58 -11.99
CA GLU A 62 32.50 14.37 -12.60
C GLU A 62 33.98 14.18 -12.24
N LEU A 63 34.73 15.28 -12.11
CA LEU A 63 36.15 15.28 -11.71
C LEU A 63 36.38 14.71 -10.30
N TYR A 64 35.36 14.74 -9.44
CA TYR A 64 35.46 14.33 -8.03
C TYR A 64 34.62 13.08 -7.73
N ALA A 65 34.11 12.39 -8.75
CA ALA A 65 33.08 11.36 -8.61
C ALA A 65 33.40 10.28 -7.55
N ALA A 66 34.66 9.85 -7.49
CA ALA A 66 35.13 8.81 -6.56
C ALA A 66 35.42 9.32 -5.13
N LEU A 67 35.26 10.61 -4.85
CA LEU A 67 35.57 11.21 -3.55
C LEU A 67 34.33 11.34 -2.67
N PRO A 68 34.49 11.29 -1.34
CA PRO A 68 33.44 11.70 -0.42
C PRO A 68 33.26 13.22 -0.43
N VAL A 69 32.02 13.69 -0.30
CA VAL A 69 31.67 15.10 -0.14
C VAL A 69 31.72 15.43 1.35
N MET A 70 32.82 16.06 1.78
CA MET A 70 33.09 16.40 3.18
C MET A 70 33.45 17.89 3.32
N PRO A 71 32.47 18.79 3.53
CA PRO A 71 32.75 20.22 3.59
C PRO A 71 33.63 20.62 4.80
N SER A 72 34.36 21.73 4.64
CA SER A 72 35.30 22.25 5.64
C SER A 72 36.34 21.20 6.06
N LEU A 73 36.63 21.07 7.35
CA LEU A 73 37.53 20.09 7.96
C LEU A 73 36.83 18.74 8.23
N ALA A 74 36.01 18.27 7.28
CA ALA A 74 35.24 17.03 7.38
C ALA A 74 34.33 16.93 8.62
N ILE A 75 33.74 18.05 9.03
CA ILE A 75 32.78 18.10 10.16
C ILE A 75 31.49 17.30 9.88
N VAL A 76 31.19 17.05 8.60
CA VAL A 76 30.10 16.21 8.13
C VAL A 76 30.53 15.45 6.88
N CYS A 77 29.99 14.25 6.69
CA CYS A 77 30.13 13.46 5.46
C CYS A 77 28.77 13.36 4.77
N LEU A 78 28.64 13.99 3.60
CA LEU A 78 27.43 13.98 2.77
C LEU A 78 27.38 12.79 1.81
N GLY A 79 28.23 11.78 2.02
CA GLY A 79 28.35 10.58 1.19
C GLY A 79 29.29 10.78 0.01
N SER A 80 29.10 9.98 -1.03
CA SER A 80 29.93 9.99 -2.24
C SER A 80 29.44 11.00 -3.28
N ALA A 81 30.37 11.66 -3.99
CA ALA A 81 30.06 12.53 -5.13
C ALA A 81 29.39 11.81 -6.31
N TRP A 82 29.42 10.46 -6.33
CA TRP A 82 28.59 9.67 -7.24
C TRP A 82 27.08 9.92 -7.04
N ARG A 83 26.60 10.21 -5.81
CA ARG A 83 25.18 10.47 -5.56
C ARG A 83 24.68 11.71 -6.31
N PRO A 84 25.26 12.92 -6.14
CA PRO A 84 24.80 14.11 -6.85
C PRO A 84 25.00 14.01 -8.37
N LEU A 85 25.99 13.26 -8.88
CA LEU A 85 26.08 12.93 -10.31
C LEU A 85 24.88 12.13 -10.81
N GLY A 86 24.43 11.16 -10.01
CA GLY A 86 23.21 10.40 -10.26
C GLY A 86 21.95 11.27 -10.29
N LEU A 87 21.81 12.17 -9.32
CA LEU A 87 20.68 13.11 -9.25
C LEU A 87 20.67 14.08 -10.43
N ALA A 88 21.83 14.63 -10.80
CA ALA A 88 21.96 15.46 -12.00
C ALA A 88 21.60 14.68 -13.27
N ALA A 89 22.02 13.42 -13.40
CA ALA A 89 21.63 12.56 -14.52
C ALA A 89 20.11 12.30 -14.57
N LEU A 90 19.44 12.11 -13.42
CA LEU A 90 17.99 12.02 -13.36
C LEU A 90 17.31 13.32 -13.82
N ALA A 91 17.80 14.47 -13.35
CA ALA A 91 17.29 15.79 -13.74
C ALA A 91 17.43 16.04 -15.26
N MET A 92 18.48 15.50 -15.88
CA MET A 92 18.70 15.56 -17.33
C MET A 92 17.88 14.53 -18.13
N GLY A 93 17.11 13.65 -17.47
CA GLY A 93 16.33 12.61 -18.14
C GLY A 93 17.18 11.41 -18.61
N GLU A 94 18.30 11.14 -17.94
CA GLU A 94 19.24 10.07 -18.29
C GLU A 94 19.25 8.94 -17.25
N PRO A 95 18.16 8.16 -17.10
CA PRO A 95 17.98 7.25 -15.97
C PRO A 95 18.97 6.09 -15.93
N ARG A 96 19.50 5.65 -17.09
CA ARG A 96 20.54 4.62 -17.15
C ARG A 96 21.86 5.11 -16.55
N ARG A 97 22.30 6.30 -16.95
CA ARG A 97 23.51 6.94 -16.41
C ARG A 97 23.35 7.24 -14.92
N ALA A 98 22.16 7.68 -14.51
CA ALA A 98 21.85 7.86 -13.10
C ALA A 98 21.97 6.57 -12.29
N ALA A 99 21.40 5.47 -12.77
CA ALA A 99 21.45 4.19 -12.08
C ALA A 99 22.91 3.69 -11.89
N ASP A 100 23.77 3.87 -12.90
CA ASP A 100 25.18 3.50 -12.81
C ASP A 100 25.92 4.30 -11.73
N HIS A 101 25.71 5.62 -11.69
CA HIS A 101 26.28 6.50 -10.67
C HIS A 101 25.75 6.17 -9.26
N LEU A 102 24.44 6.02 -9.11
CA LEU A 102 23.80 5.77 -7.82
C LEU A 102 24.15 4.39 -7.26
N ALA A 103 24.32 3.37 -8.11
CA ALA A 103 24.81 2.06 -7.68
C ALA A 103 26.22 2.15 -7.06
N ARG A 104 27.13 2.91 -7.70
CA ARG A 104 28.48 3.19 -7.15
C ARG A 104 28.39 4.00 -5.85
N ALA A 105 27.48 4.95 -5.78
CA ALA A 105 27.26 5.79 -4.60
C ALA A 105 26.77 4.97 -3.38
N VAL A 106 25.86 4.00 -3.60
CA VAL A 106 25.40 3.08 -2.55
C VAL A 106 26.59 2.28 -2.00
N GLU A 107 27.42 1.71 -2.88
CA GLU A 107 28.59 0.94 -2.47
C GLU A 107 29.61 1.79 -1.70
N ALA A 108 29.96 2.96 -2.23
CA ALA A 108 30.88 3.87 -1.57
C ALA A 108 30.38 4.34 -0.19
N THR A 109 29.08 4.60 -0.05
CA THR A 109 28.51 5.06 1.21
C THR A 109 28.40 3.95 2.26
N ARG A 110 28.18 2.70 1.83
CA ARG A 110 28.26 1.51 2.70
C ARG A 110 29.67 1.32 3.25
N LEU A 111 30.70 1.47 2.42
CA LEU A 111 32.10 1.40 2.85
C LEU A 111 32.45 2.49 3.87
N LEU A 112 31.85 3.68 3.75
CA LEU A 112 32.00 4.76 4.73
C LEU A 112 31.22 4.52 6.05
N GLY A 113 30.37 3.49 6.12
CA GLY A 113 29.50 3.23 7.27
C GLY A 113 28.41 4.29 7.48
N ASN A 114 28.16 5.15 6.49
CA ASN A 114 27.21 6.25 6.60
C ASN A 114 25.77 5.77 6.31
N ARG A 115 25.14 5.18 7.34
CA ARG A 115 23.81 4.55 7.23
C ARG A 115 22.72 5.51 6.72
N PRO A 116 22.59 6.76 7.22
CA PRO A 116 21.56 7.67 6.72
C PRO A 116 21.71 7.98 5.22
N ILE A 117 22.93 8.31 4.77
CA ILE A 117 23.16 8.62 3.34
C ILE A 117 23.01 7.36 2.47
N THR A 118 23.32 6.17 3.00
CA THR A 118 23.10 4.91 2.27
C THR A 118 21.61 4.73 1.96
N ALA A 119 20.74 4.95 2.95
CA ALA A 119 19.29 4.84 2.78
C ALA A 119 18.75 5.87 1.77
N LEU A 120 19.20 7.14 1.85
CA LEU A 120 18.84 8.17 0.86
C LEU A 120 19.26 7.75 -0.55
N THR A 121 20.50 7.29 -0.71
CA THR A 121 21.05 6.90 -2.03
C THR A 121 20.37 5.66 -2.59
N GLN A 122 19.95 4.70 -1.76
CA GLN A 122 19.15 3.55 -2.18
C GLN A 122 17.78 3.99 -2.72
N ALA A 123 17.12 4.95 -2.07
CA ALA A 123 15.86 5.51 -2.55
C ALA A 123 16.05 6.27 -3.88
N ASP A 124 17.13 7.05 -4.01
CA ASP A 124 17.46 7.73 -5.27
C ASP A 124 17.71 6.73 -6.41
N LEU A 125 18.45 5.64 -6.13
CA LEU A 125 18.67 4.55 -7.10
C LEU A 125 17.35 3.88 -7.50
N ALA A 126 16.42 3.71 -6.55
CA ALA A 126 15.10 3.18 -6.86
C ALA A 126 14.34 4.06 -7.85
N GLU A 127 14.41 5.40 -7.74
CA GLU A 127 13.80 6.31 -8.72
C GLU A 127 14.39 6.15 -10.12
N ALA A 128 15.71 5.96 -10.24
CA ALA A 128 16.35 5.64 -11.51
C ALA A 128 15.85 4.32 -12.11
N LEU A 129 15.70 3.28 -11.28
CA LEU A 129 15.19 1.97 -11.71
C LEU A 129 13.71 2.01 -12.09
N ILE A 130 12.88 2.81 -11.39
CA ILE A 130 11.48 3.05 -11.77
C ILE A 130 11.40 3.64 -13.17
N ALA A 131 12.23 4.64 -13.48
CA ALA A 131 12.29 5.25 -14.80
C ALA A 131 12.75 4.28 -15.90
N LEU A 132 13.55 3.27 -15.54
CA LEU A 132 13.96 2.18 -16.44
C LEU A 132 12.93 1.04 -16.54
N GLY A 133 11.86 1.07 -15.76
CA GLY A 133 10.83 0.04 -15.70
C GLY A 133 11.15 -1.17 -14.80
N ASP A 134 12.29 -1.15 -14.09
CA ASP A 134 12.74 -2.21 -13.19
C ASP A 134 12.10 -2.03 -11.79
N ARG A 135 10.77 -2.20 -11.75
CA ARG A 135 9.95 -1.94 -10.54
C ARG A 135 10.24 -2.89 -9.39
N GLU A 136 10.65 -4.12 -9.69
CA GLU A 136 10.95 -5.13 -8.67
C GLU A 136 12.18 -4.72 -7.85
N ARG A 137 13.31 -4.45 -8.52
CA ARG A 137 14.53 -4.01 -7.84
C ARG A 137 14.35 -2.64 -7.18
N ALA A 138 13.58 -1.74 -7.78
CA ALA A 138 13.23 -0.48 -7.13
C ALA A 138 12.42 -0.69 -5.83
N ALA A 139 11.47 -1.62 -5.82
CA ALA A 139 10.66 -1.89 -4.64
C ALA A 139 11.50 -2.49 -3.49
N ASP A 140 12.48 -3.34 -3.80
CA ASP A 140 13.43 -3.85 -2.82
C ASP A 140 14.31 -2.76 -2.21
N LEU A 141 14.85 -1.87 -3.03
CA LEU A 141 15.65 -0.74 -2.54
C LEU A 141 14.84 0.21 -1.67
N LEU A 142 13.58 0.51 -2.02
CA LEU A 142 12.69 1.32 -1.20
C LEU A 142 12.32 0.63 0.12
N ARG A 143 12.22 -0.71 0.13
CA ARG A 143 12.02 -1.48 1.37
C ARG A 143 13.25 -1.35 2.28
N GLU A 144 14.45 -1.61 1.76
CA GLU A 144 15.70 -1.48 2.51
C GLU A 144 15.88 -0.05 3.06
N ALA A 145 15.63 0.97 2.23
CA ALA A 145 15.72 2.37 2.65
C ALA A 145 14.69 2.71 3.75
N ALA A 146 13.43 2.25 3.60
CA ALA A 146 12.37 2.50 4.58
C ALA A 146 12.66 1.81 5.93
N ASP A 147 13.18 0.59 5.92
CA ASP A 147 13.52 -0.13 7.15
C ASP A 147 14.73 0.52 7.84
N ALA A 148 15.78 0.89 7.09
CA ALA A 148 16.89 1.66 7.63
C ALA A 148 16.45 3.02 8.20
N ALA A 149 15.52 3.72 7.54
CA ALA A 149 14.97 4.96 8.06
C ALA A 149 14.20 4.78 9.39
N LYS A 150 13.46 3.68 9.57
CA LYS A 150 12.81 3.39 10.86
C LYS A 150 13.83 3.15 11.95
N ASP A 151 14.87 2.37 11.67
CA ASP A 151 15.95 2.08 12.63
C ASP A 151 16.71 3.34 13.06
N LEU A 152 16.73 4.37 12.20
CA LEU A 152 17.41 5.65 12.41
C LEU A 152 16.46 6.76 12.88
N ASP A 153 15.19 6.43 13.19
CA ASP A 153 14.13 7.39 13.59
C ASP A 153 13.86 8.52 12.58
N MET A 154 14.07 8.23 11.29
CA MET A 154 13.75 9.12 10.16
C MET A 154 12.30 8.93 9.72
N ALA A 155 11.34 9.14 10.64
CA ALA A 155 9.93 8.76 10.49
C ALA A 155 9.29 9.22 9.16
N LEU A 156 9.49 10.49 8.78
CA LEU A 156 8.94 11.02 7.54
C LEU A 156 9.48 10.31 6.29
N ARG A 157 10.78 9.97 6.27
CA ARG A 157 11.39 9.24 5.15
C ARG A 157 10.89 7.80 5.09
N ALA A 158 10.78 7.14 6.24
CA ALA A 158 10.23 5.79 6.32
C ALA A 158 8.81 5.71 5.75
N GLU A 159 7.96 6.67 6.09
CA GLU A 159 6.59 6.76 5.56
C GLU A 159 6.59 7.01 4.04
N GLN A 160 7.34 8.02 3.59
CA GLN A 160 7.44 8.37 2.17
C GLN A 160 7.88 7.19 1.31
N TRP A 161 8.95 6.50 1.69
CA TRP A 161 9.49 5.37 0.92
C TRP A 161 8.60 4.14 1.00
N THR A 162 7.92 3.91 2.13
CA THR A 162 6.91 2.85 2.23
C THR A 162 5.73 3.11 1.28
N ALA A 163 5.23 4.35 1.23
CA ALA A 163 4.15 4.75 0.33
C ALA A 163 4.61 4.64 -1.14
N ARG A 164 5.80 5.14 -1.46
CA ARG A 164 6.39 5.07 -2.80
C ARG A 164 6.53 3.62 -3.28
N ARG A 165 7.01 2.73 -2.41
CA ARG A 165 7.09 1.28 -2.70
C ARG A 165 5.72 0.71 -3.04
N ARG A 166 4.69 1.01 -2.23
CA ARG A 166 3.32 0.54 -2.49
C ARG A 166 2.79 1.01 -3.83
N GLN A 167 3.06 2.27 -4.21
CA GLN A 167 2.63 2.81 -5.49
C GLN A 167 3.24 2.07 -6.69
N ILE A 168 4.54 1.77 -6.64
CA ILE A 168 5.21 1.11 -7.77
C ILE A 168 5.01 -0.40 -7.80
N SER A 169 4.69 -1.00 -6.65
CA SER A 169 4.30 -2.42 -6.57
C SER A 169 2.83 -2.62 -6.93
N HIS A 170 2.02 -1.56 -7.01
CA HIS A 170 0.61 -1.67 -7.33
C HIS A 170 0.38 -2.20 -8.74
N ARG A 171 -0.48 -3.22 -8.85
CA ARG A 171 -0.87 -3.88 -10.09
C ARG A 171 -2.39 -3.84 -10.21
N GLU A 172 -2.86 -3.57 -11.42
CA GLU A 172 -4.28 -3.66 -11.71
C GLU A 172 -4.63 -5.07 -12.20
N GLY A 173 -5.67 -5.65 -11.60
CA GLY A 173 -6.27 -6.90 -12.00
C GLY A 173 -7.68 -6.68 -12.53
N THR A 174 -8.10 -7.48 -13.51
CA THR A 174 -9.49 -7.49 -13.97
C THR A 174 -10.13 -8.85 -13.76
N VAL A 175 -11.42 -8.84 -13.45
CA VAL A 175 -12.22 -10.05 -13.30
C VAL A 175 -13.46 -9.93 -14.19
N ARG A 176 -13.70 -10.93 -15.04
CA ARG A 176 -14.89 -10.98 -15.92
C ARG A 176 -15.55 -12.34 -15.84
N GLY A 177 -16.87 -12.36 -15.79
CA GLY A 177 -17.68 -13.58 -15.83
C GLY A 177 -18.73 -13.53 -16.93
N ASP A 178 -19.01 -14.67 -17.56
CA ASP A 178 -20.08 -14.85 -18.55
C ASP A 178 -21.20 -15.78 -18.06
N GLY A 179 -21.19 -16.13 -16.77
CA GLY A 179 -22.13 -17.06 -16.15
C GLY A 179 -21.77 -18.54 -16.31
N ARG A 180 -20.73 -18.89 -17.08
CA ARG A 180 -20.19 -20.25 -17.18
C ARG A 180 -18.75 -20.33 -16.69
N THR A 181 -17.98 -19.28 -16.94
CA THR A 181 -16.59 -19.17 -16.55
C THR A 181 -16.28 -17.78 -16.02
N TRP A 182 -15.27 -17.71 -15.16
CA TRP A 182 -14.65 -16.49 -14.70
C TRP A 182 -13.21 -16.41 -15.18
N ILE A 183 -12.81 -15.22 -15.59
CA ILE A 183 -11.48 -14.92 -16.09
C ILE A 183 -10.87 -13.85 -15.18
N PHE A 184 -9.77 -14.20 -14.53
CA PHE A 184 -8.93 -13.30 -13.75
C PHE A 184 -7.71 -12.93 -14.58
N THR A 185 -7.44 -11.65 -14.77
CA THR A 185 -6.29 -11.15 -15.53
C THR A 185 -5.43 -10.26 -14.64
N LEU A 186 -4.12 -10.50 -14.61
CA LEU A 186 -3.15 -9.71 -13.86
C LEU A 186 -1.89 -9.48 -14.70
N GLY A 187 -1.78 -8.30 -15.31
CA GLY A 187 -0.76 -8.04 -16.33
C GLY A 187 -0.86 -9.05 -17.49
N PRO A 188 0.21 -9.78 -17.85
CA PRO A 188 0.16 -10.80 -18.91
C PRO A 188 -0.47 -12.13 -18.48
N ARG A 189 -0.77 -12.30 -17.18
CA ARG A 189 -1.28 -13.57 -16.63
C ARG A 189 -2.78 -13.65 -16.72
N ARG A 190 -3.29 -14.86 -16.94
CA ARG A 190 -4.73 -15.14 -17.04
C ARG A 190 -5.08 -16.49 -16.43
N ALA A 191 -6.01 -16.49 -15.47
CA ALA A 191 -6.60 -17.69 -14.90
C ALA A 191 -8.07 -17.79 -15.33
N THR A 192 -8.47 -18.91 -15.93
CA THR A 192 -9.87 -19.19 -16.29
C THR A 192 -10.37 -20.33 -15.43
N VAL A 193 -11.45 -20.09 -14.69
CA VAL A 193 -12.05 -21.06 -13.77
C VAL A 193 -13.55 -21.18 -14.05
N PRO A 194 -14.16 -22.35 -13.80
CA PRO A 194 -15.60 -22.51 -13.97
C PRO A 194 -16.37 -21.66 -12.96
N ASP A 195 -17.59 -21.27 -13.32
CA ASP A 195 -18.48 -20.60 -12.40
C ASP A 195 -18.88 -21.53 -11.24
N MET A 196 -18.58 -21.09 -10.03
CA MET A 196 -18.90 -21.80 -8.80
C MET A 196 -19.14 -20.81 -7.67
N VAL A 197 -19.94 -21.23 -6.68
CA VAL A 197 -20.30 -20.45 -5.48
C VAL A 197 -19.10 -19.77 -4.85
N GLY A 198 -17.98 -20.51 -4.68
CA GLY A 198 -16.76 -19.96 -4.11
C GLY A 198 -16.12 -18.83 -4.92
N VAL A 199 -16.16 -18.91 -6.25
CA VAL A 199 -15.63 -17.87 -7.15
C VAL A 199 -16.52 -16.64 -7.11
N ARG A 200 -17.84 -16.80 -7.02
CA ARG A 200 -18.79 -15.69 -6.85
C ARG A 200 -18.58 -14.96 -5.53
N HIS A 201 -18.45 -15.68 -4.41
CA HIS A 201 -18.08 -15.08 -3.12
C HIS A 201 -16.77 -14.30 -3.23
N LEU A 202 -15.78 -14.88 -3.89
CA LEU A 202 -14.49 -14.24 -4.08
C LEU A 202 -14.60 -12.96 -4.91
N VAL A 203 -15.30 -12.99 -6.05
CA VAL A 203 -15.56 -11.80 -6.88
C VAL A 203 -16.24 -10.70 -6.07
N THR A 204 -17.27 -11.04 -5.28
CA THR A 204 -17.94 -10.09 -4.40
C THR A 204 -16.95 -9.43 -3.43
N LEU A 205 -16.06 -10.20 -2.81
CA LEU A 205 -15.03 -9.65 -1.92
C LEU A 205 -14.04 -8.76 -2.68
N LEU A 206 -13.53 -9.21 -3.83
CA LEU A 206 -12.55 -8.48 -4.63
C LEU A 206 -13.09 -7.13 -5.15
N LEU A 207 -14.40 -7.04 -5.42
CA LEU A 207 -15.06 -5.81 -5.85
C LEU A 207 -15.52 -4.90 -4.70
N ASN A 208 -15.38 -5.35 -3.44
CA ASN A 208 -15.67 -4.57 -2.23
C ASN A 208 -14.43 -4.47 -1.33
N PRO A 209 -13.33 -3.84 -1.80
CA PRO A 209 -12.09 -3.75 -1.05
C PRO A 209 -12.26 -3.04 0.29
N GLY A 210 -11.68 -3.62 1.34
CA GLY A 210 -11.70 -3.08 2.70
C GLY A 210 -13.06 -3.14 3.41
N THR A 211 -14.09 -3.70 2.78
CA THR A 211 -15.44 -3.79 3.34
C THR A 211 -15.64 -5.18 3.96
N PRO A 212 -15.82 -5.30 5.29
CA PRO A 212 -16.20 -6.56 5.91
C PRO A 212 -17.61 -6.98 5.48
N ILE A 213 -17.76 -8.20 4.98
CA ILE A 213 -19.04 -8.80 4.59
C ILE A 213 -19.28 -10.04 5.45
N SER A 214 -20.46 -10.19 6.05
CA SER A 214 -20.71 -11.34 6.91
C SER A 214 -20.78 -12.64 6.11
N ALA A 215 -20.34 -13.75 6.70
CA ALA A 215 -20.42 -15.05 6.03
C ALA A 215 -21.87 -15.47 5.71
N LEU A 216 -22.85 -14.97 6.48
CA LEU A 216 -24.26 -15.19 6.21
C LEU A 216 -24.70 -14.43 4.95
N GLU A 217 -24.36 -13.14 4.83
CA GLU A 217 -24.66 -12.32 3.65
C GLU A 217 -24.02 -12.87 2.38
N LEU A 218 -22.79 -13.36 2.45
CA LEU A 218 -22.16 -14.01 1.29
C LEU A 218 -22.93 -15.27 0.88
N ALA A 219 -23.35 -16.09 1.85
CA ALA A 219 -24.08 -17.33 1.59
C ALA A 219 -25.53 -17.11 1.11
N THR A 220 -26.21 -16.03 1.53
CA THR A 220 -27.61 -15.74 1.16
C THR A 220 -27.74 -14.75 0.00
N GLY A 221 -26.71 -13.94 -0.28
CA GLY A 221 -26.68 -13.01 -1.40
C GLY A 221 -26.81 -13.66 -2.78
N GLU A 222 -26.67 -14.99 -2.86
CA GLU A 222 -26.99 -15.79 -4.05
C GLU A 222 -28.50 -15.81 -4.39
N GLU A 223 -29.40 -15.67 -3.41
CA GLU A 223 -30.86 -15.64 -3.65
C GLU A 223 -31.37 -14.25 -4.05
N ALA A 224 -30.68 -13.18 -3.62
CA ALA A 224 -31.06 -11.79 -3.91
C ALA A 224 -30.58 -11.29 -5.30
N ALA A 225 -29.53 -11.90 -5.86
CA ALA A 225 -28.95 -11.48 -7.14
C ALA A 225 -29.82 -11.80 -8.38
N SER A 226 -30.92 -12.55 -8.23
CA SER A 226 -31.93 -12.75 -9.28
C SER A 226 -32.97 -11.61 -9.36
N MET A 227 -32.86 -10.56 -8.54
CA MET A 227 -33.67 -9.36 -8.65
C MET A 227 -32.77 -8.13 -8.69
N ALA A 228 -32.65 -7.52 -9.87
CA ALA A 228 -32.03 -6.21 -10.03
C ALA A 228 -32.91 -5.10 -9.39
N PRO A 229 -32.38 -3.88 -9.21
CA PRO A 229 -32.02 -3.31 -7.92
C PRO A 229 -33.12 -2.37 -7.41
N ALA A 230 -33.81 -2.76 -6.35
CA ALA A 230 -34.67 -1.86 -5.58
C ALA A 230 -34.06 -1.66 -4.19
N ALA A 231 -33.60 -0.43 -3.96
CA ALA A 231 -33.46 0.23 -2.66
C ALA A 231 -32.86 -0.60 -1.52
N ARG A 232 -31.58 -0.30 -1.23
CA ARG A 232 -31.04 -0.37 0.13
C ARG A 232 -31.97 0.41 1.08
N GLN A 233 -32.72 -0.28 1.92
CA GLN A 233 -33.35 0.30 3.11
C GLN A 233 -33.05 -0.60 4.34
N PRO A 234 -31.98 -0.30 5.10
CA PRO A 234 -31.75 -0.89 6.42
C PRO A 234 -32.04 0.08 7.58
N LEU A 235 -32.62 1.27 7.33
CA LEU A 235 -32.76 2.32 8.36
C LEU A 235 -34.14 2.39 9.05
N LEU A 236 -35.10 1.54 8.69
CA LEU A 236 -36.43 1.55 9.34
C LEU A 236 -36.55 0.58 10.53
N ASP A 237 -35.66 -0.42 10.65
CA ASP A 237 -35.81 -1.47 11.66
C ASP A 237 -35.23 -1.09 13.05
N ASP A 238 -34.12 -0.36 13.09
CA ASP A 238 -33.47 -0.01 14.37
C ASP A 238 -34.29 0.98 15.21
N GLN A 239 -34.98 1.94 14.57
CA GLN A 239 -35.87 2.88 15.26
C GLN A 239 -37.15 2.18 15.78
N ALA A 240 -37.70 1.23 15.02
CA ALA A 240 -38.85 0.44 15.46
C ALA A 240 -38.50 -0.44 16.68
N LEU A 241 -37.35 -1.12 16.66
CA LEU A 241 -36.86 -1.94 17.77
C LEU A 241 -36.62 -1.13 19.06
N ALA A 242 -36.10 0.10 18.94
CA ALA A 242 -35.91 0.99 20.07
C ALA A 242 -37.26 1.39 20.70
N ALA A 243 -38.26 1.73 19.89
CA ALA A 243 -39.60 2.09 20.35
C ALA A 243 -40.30 0.93 21.08
N TYR A 244 -40.21 -0.30 20.56
CA TYR A 244 -40.76 -1.49 21.22
C TYR A 244 -40.10 -1.79 22.58
N ARG A 245 -38.77 -1.61 22.69
CA ARG A 245 -38.04 -1.78 23.96
C ARG A 245 -38.41 -0.73 25.00
N GLU A 246 -38.63 0.51 24.58
CA GLU A 246 -39.10 1.58 25.46
C GLU A 246 -40.51 1.27 25.99
N HIS A 247 -41.39 0.82 25.11
CA HIS A 247 -42.76 0.45 25.46
C HIS A 247 -42.79 -0.71 26.47
N ALA A 248 -41.97 -1.74 26.27
CA ALA A 248 -41.85 -2.85 27.22
C ALA A 248 -41.34 -2.38 28.60
N ARG A 249 -40.39 -1.44 28.65
CA ARG A 249 -39.89 -0.86 29.90
C ARG A 249 -40.96 -0.05 30.65
N ARG A 250 -41.76 0.74 29.93
CA ARG A 250 -42.90 1.47 30.52
C ARG A 250 -43.91 0.51 31.15
N LEU A 251 -44.32 -0.53 30.42
CA LEU A 251 -45.27 -1.53 30.92
C LEU A 251 -44.74 -2.28 32.16
N MET A 252 -43.44 -2.61 32.19
CA MET A 252 -42.84 -3.22 33.39
C MET A 252 -42.88 -2.30 34.62
N GLY A 253 -42.73 -0.98 34.43
CA GLY A 253 -42.89 0.01 35.50
C GLY A 253 -44.34 0.11 35.99
N GLU A 254 -45.30 0.14 35.06
CA GLU A 254 -46.73 0.20 35.40
C GLU A 254 -47.22 -1.08 36.10
N ILE A 255 -46.63 -2.25 35.81
CA ILE A 255 -46.93 -3.51 36.52
C ILE A 255 -46.44 -3.50 37.97
N ALA A 256 -45.35 -2.78 38.28
CA ALA A 256 -44.79 -2.73 39.62
C ALA A 256 -45.70 -1.97 40.61
N GLU A 257 -46.46 -1.00 40.11
CA GLU A 257 -47.36 -0.14 40.90
C GLU A 257 -48.84 -0.60 40.84
N ALA A 258 -49.17 -1.61 40.04
CA ALA A 258 -50.53 -2.11 39.84
C ALA A 258 -50.81 -3.40 40.63
N GLU A 259 -52.02 -3.53 41.20
CA GLU A 259 -52.48 -4.73 41.90
C GLU A 259 -53.77 -5.31 41.28
N GLY A 260 -54.02 -6.61 41.50
CA GLY A 260 -55.22 -7.31 41.05
C GLY A 260 -55.38 -7.40 39.53
N ALA A 261 -56.61 -7.25 39.05
CA ALA A 261 -56.96 -7.43 37.63
C ALA A 261 -56.23 -6.45 36.68
N ALA A 262 -55.85 -5.26 37.17
CA ALA A 262 -55.09 -4.29 36.39
C ALA A 262 -53.66 -4.79 36.09
N ALA A 263 -53.00 -5.43 37.06
CA ALA A 263 -51.67 -6.00 36.88
C ALA A 263 -51.69 -7.20 35.93
N GLU A 264 -52.73 -8.03 35.97
CA GLU A 264 -52.91 -9.15 35.04
C GLU A 264 -53.10 -8.68 33.59
N HIS A 265 -53.88 -7.61 33.38
CA HIS A 265 -54.09 -7.05 32.06
C HIS A 265 -52.79 -6.47 31.46
N LEU A 266 -52.01 -5.74 32.26
CA LEU A 266 -50.72 -5.19 31.82
C LEU A 266 -49.67 -6.29 31.54
N ARG A 267 -49.66 -7.38 32.31
CA ARG A 267 -48.82 -8.55 32.05
C ARG A 267 -49.17 -9.22 30.72
N ALA A 268 -50.46 -9.38 30.42
CA ALA A 268 -50.89 -9.93 29.14
C ALA A 268 -50.47 -9.04 27.95
N GLN A 269 -50.54 -7.71 28.08
CA GLN A 269 -50.04 -6.79 27.06
C GLN A 269 -48.51 -6.88 26.88
N LEU A 270 -47.77 -6.99 27.98
CA LEU A 270 -46.32 -7.18 27.94
C LEU A 270 -45.95 -8.50 27.24
N ASP A 271 -46.69 -9.59 27.48
CA ASP A 271 -46.45 -10.88 26.84
C ASP A 271 -46.67 -10.85 25.33
N ILE A 272 -47.68 -10.10 24.84
CA ILE A 272 -47.91 -9.87 23.41
C ILE A 272 -46.71 -9.16 22.79
N ILE A 273 -46.30 -8.03 23.36
CA ILE A 273 -45.17 -7.23 22.86
C ILE A 273 -43.86 -8.02 22.94
N MET A 274 -43.65 -8.81 24.00
CA MET A 274 -42.50 -9.70 24.12
C MET A 274 -42.53 -10.86 23.12
N GLY A 275 -43.72 -11.34 22.74
CA GLY A 275 -43.92 -12.32 21.68
C GLY A 275 -43.50 -11.76 20.31
N GLU A 276 -43.94 -10.55 19.99
CA GLU A 276 -43.57 -9.83 18.76
C GLU A 276 -42.06 -9.51 18.72
N LEU A 277 -41.50 -9.02 19.83
CA LEU A 277 -40.06 -8.79 19.97
C LEU A 277 -39.26 -10.09 19.82
N ARG A 278 -39.71 -11.22 20.39
CA ARG A 278 -39.04 -12.52 20.23
C ARG A 278 -39.09 -13.05 18.79
N ALA A 279 -40.20 -12.81 18.08
CA ALA A 279 -40.32 -13.14 16.67
C ALA A 279 -39.39 -12.27 15.80
N ALA A 280 -39.26 -10.98 16.13
CA ALA A 280 -38.43 -10.03 15.41
C ALA A 280 -36.93 -10.08 15.78
N THR A 281 -36.56 -10.55 16.97
CA THR A 281 -35.17 -10.51 17.50
C THR A 281 -34.57 -11.87 17.83
N GLY A 282 -35.24 -12.97 17.47
CA GLY A 282 -34.89 -14.31 17.93
C GLY A 282 -33.47 -14.76 17.58
N LYS A 283 -32.50 -14.58 18.50
CA LYS A 283 -32.12 -15.60 19.50
C LYS A 283 -30.85 -15.27 20.29
N GLY A 284 -30.98 -15.35 21.62
CA GLY A 284 -29.90 -15.68 22.56
C GLY A 284 -30.36 -16.73 23.59
N GLY A 285 -29.96 -18.00 23.38
CA GLY A 285 -29.91 -19.11 24.37
C GLY A 285 -31.24 -19.75 24.78
N ARG A 286 -31.44 -21.07 24.86
CA ARG A 286 -30.54 -22.23 24.80
C ARG A 286 -31.39 -23.49 24.63
N ARG A 287 -31.10 -24.33 23.64
CA ARG A 287 -31.31 -25.80 23.66
C ARG A 287 -30.41 -26.38 22.57
N ARG A 288 -29.70 -27.47 22.89
CA ARG A 288 -28.71 -28.15 22.05
C ARG A 288 -29.28 -28.35 20.64
N SER A 289 -28.61 -27.82 19.62
CA SER A 289 -28.96 -28.04 18.22
C SER A 289 -27.70 -28.06 17.39
N PHE A 290 -27.59 -29.07 16.52
CA PHE A 290 -26.57 -29.18 15.48
C PHE A 290 -26.39 -27.84 14.75
N ALA A 291 -25.16 -27.31 14.78
CA ALA A 291 -24.61 -26.16 14.07
C ALA A 291 -25.55 -24.95 13.82
N ASP A 292 -25.35 -23.91 14.64
CA ASP A 292 -25.86 -22.56 14.44
C ASP A 292 -25.76 -22.12 12.96
N PRO A 293 -26.81 -21.53 12.34
CA PRO A 293 -26.79 -21.11 10.94
C PRO A 293 -25.58 -20.25 10.56
N GLY A 294 -25.11 -19.36 11.46
CA GLY A 294 -23.92 -18.54 11.22
C GLY A 294 -22.63 -19.37 11.17
N GLU A 295 -22.50 -20.38 12.04
CA GLU A 295 -21.34 -21.29 12.04
C GLU A 295 -21.32 -22.20 10.80
N ARG A 296 -22.51 -22.62 10.31
CA ARG A 296 -22.65 -23.33 9.04
C ARG A 296 -22.26 -22.45 7.85
N ALA A 297 -22.77 -21.22 7.80
CA ALA A 297 -22.44 -20.26 6.76
C ALA A 297 -20.93 -19.97 6.74
N ARG A 298 -20.32 -19.69 7.90
CA ARG A 298 -18.87 -19.50 8.06
C ARG A 298 -18.07 -20.67 7.50
N THR A 299 -18.43 -21.90 7.89
CA THR A 299 -17.72 -23.11 7.45
C THR A 299 -17.90 -23.35 5.94
N ALA A 300 -19.11 -23.14 5.42
CA ALA A 300 -19.42 -23.30 3.99
C ALA A 300 -18.69 -22.26 3.13
N VAL A 301 -18.77 -20.97 3.48
CA VAL A 301 -18.07 -19.88 2.79
C VAL A 301 -16.56 -20.09 2.82
N ARG A 302 -15.98 -20.43 3.98
CA ARG A 302 -14.54 -20.72 4.08
C ARG A 302 -14.12 -21.85 3.14
N LYS A 303 -14.86 -22.96 3.12
CA LYS A 303 -14.56 -24.10 2.22
C LYS A 303 -14.73 -23.71 0.75
N ALA A 304 -15.77 -22.96 0.41
CA ALA A 304 -16.05 -22.52 -0.95
C ALA A 304 -14.98 -21.55 -1.46
N VAL A 305 -14.62 -20.53 -0.68
CA VAL A 305 -13.56 -19.57 -1.03
C VAL A 305 -12.21 -20.27 -1.14
N LYS A 306 -11.88 -21.18 -0.22
CA LYS A 306 -10.65 -21.99 -0.33
C LYS A 306 -10.64 -22.79 -1.63
N ARG A 307 -11.73 -23.48 -1.97
CA ARG A 307 -11.83 -24.24 -3.22
C ARG A 307 -11.65 -23.35 -4.44
N ALA A 308 -12.25 -22.16 -4.44
CA ALA A 308 -12.09 -21.20 -5.53
C ALA A 308 -10.63 -20.74 -5.69
N ILE A 309 -9.94 -20.45 -4.58
CA ILE A 309 -8.52 -20.11 -4.59
C ILE A 309 -7.67 -21.28 -5.09
N ASP A 310 -7.98 -22.51 -4.68
CA ASP A 310 -7.27 -23.72 -5.12
C ASP A 310 -7.41 -23.89 -6.66
N GLU A 311 -8.62 -23.71 -7.22
CA GLU A 311 -8.88 -23.77 -8.67
C GLU A 311 -8.16 -22.65 -9.44
N ILE A 312 -8.17 -21.42 -8.91
CA ILE A 312 -7.43 -20.30 -9.50
C ILE A 312 -5.93 -20.57 -9.45
N THR A 313 -5.41 -21.13 -8.35
CA THR A 313 -3.99 -21.48 -8.19
C THR A 313 -3.59 -22.58 -9.18
N ALA A 314 -4.47 -23.56 -9.44
CA ALA A 314 -4.23 -24.59 -10.45
C ALA A 314 -4.17 -24.00 -11.87
N ALA A 315 -4.94 -22.95 -12.16
CA ALA A 315 -4.90 -22.26 -13.45
C ALA A 315 -3.72 -21.29 -13.61
N ASP A 316 -3.42 -20.48 -12.58
CA ASP A 316 -2.23 -19.64 -12.49
C ASP A 316 -1.76 -19.50 -11.02
N PRO A 317 -0.59 -20.06 -10.65
CA PRO A 317 -0.09 -20.02 -9.28
C PRO A 317 0.23 -18.62 -8.73
N GLU A 318 0.49 -17.63 -9.57
CA GLU A 318 0.75 -16.27 -9.10
C GLU A 318 -0.54 -15.55 -8.73
N ILE A 319 -1.55 -15.61 -9.60
CA ILE A 319 -2.88 -15.03 -9.34
C ILE A 319 -3.50 -15.67 -8.08
N GLY A 320 -3.41 -16.99 -7.95
CA GLY A 320 -3.90 -17.72 -6.79
C GLY A 320 -3.24 -17.26 -5.48
N ARG A 321 -1.90 -17.16 -5.47
CA ARG A 321 -1.14 -16.68 -4.29
C ARG A 321 -1.48 -15.24 -3.92
N THR A 322 -1.58 -14.33 -4.88
CA THR A 322 -1.92 -12.93 -4.66
C THR A 322 -3.29 -12.79 -4.00
N ILE A 323 -4.30 -13.51 -4.51
CA ILE A 323 -5.65 -13.48 -3.95
C ILE A 323 -5.68 -14.12 -2.56
N ALA A 324 -5.01 -15.27 -2.39
CA ALA A 324 -4.96 -15.97 -1.10
C ALA A 324 -4.35 -15.11 0.01
N ALA A 325 -3.30 -14.34 -0.31
CA ALA A 325 -2.62 -13.47 0.65
C ALA A 325 -3.45 -12.26 1.09
N SER A 326 -4.49 -11.89 0.33
CA SER A 326 -5.25 -10.65 0.50
C SER A 326 -6.70 -10.86 0.94
N VAL A 327 -7.16 -12.12 1.02
CA VAL A 327 -8.52 -12.47 1.46
C VAL A 327 -8.49 -13.14 2.83
N THR A 328 -9.22 -12.57 3.78
CA THR A 328 -9.42 -13.16 5.11
C THR A 328 -10.85 -13.69 5.23
N THR A 329 -11.00 -14.95 5.62
CA THR A 329 -12.32 -15.58 5.84
C THR A 329 -12.54 -15.88 7.31
N GLY A 330 -13.68 -15.43 7.86
CA GLY A 330 -14.10 -15.65 9.24
C GLY A 330 -15.62 -15.51 9.37
N THR A 331 -16.12 -15.10 10.54
CA THR A 331 -17.51 -14.63 10.68
C THR A 331 -17.77 -13.41 9.78
N GLN A 332 -16.76 -12.56 9.65
CA GLN A 332 -16.63 -11.52 8.63
C GLN A 332 -15.57 -11.96 7.62
N CYS A 333 -15.87 -11.78 6.34
CA CYS A 333 -14.96 -12.01 5.24
C CYS A 333 -14.58 -10.65 4.63
N VAL A 334 -13.31 -10.45 4.36
CA VAL A 334 -12.81 -9.17 3.84
C VAL A 334 -11.68 -9.41 2.84
N TYR A 335 -11.71 -8.64 1.76
CA TYR A 335 -10.58 -8.46 0.87
C TYR A 335 -9.82 -7.20 1.29
N THR A 336 -8.56 -7.35 1.69
CA THR A 336 -7.67 -6.24 1.99
C THR A 336 -6.68 -6.10 0.84
N PRO A 337 -6.81 -5.07 -0.01
CA PRO A 337 -5.90 -4.88 -1.13
C PRO A 337 -4.44 -4.88 -0.67
N GLY A 338 -3.66 -5.81 -1.22
CA GLY A 338 -2.22 -5.83 -1.05
C GLY A 338 -1.57 -4.91 -2.09
N ASP A 339 -0.78 -5.51 -2.97
CA ASP A 339 -0.20 -4.88 -4.15
C ASP A 339 -1.15 -4.93 -5.37
N VAL A 340 -2.35 -5.50 -5.26
CA VAL A 340 -3.28 -5.63 -6.39
C VAL A 340 -4.62 -4.94 -6.11
N THR A 341 -5.22 -4.33 -7.12
CA THR A 341 -6.62 -3.89 -7.10
C THR A 341 -7.39 -4.52 -8.25
N TRP A 342 -8.52 -5.13 -7.92
CA TRP A 342 -9.36 -5.83 -8.88
C TRP A 342 -10.53 -4.97 -9.33
N SER A 343 -10.84 -5.01 -10.62
CA SER A 343 -12.00 -4.34 -11.20
C SER A 343 -12.77 -5.28 -12.11
N CYS A 344 -14.08 -5.04 -12.28
CA CYS A 344 -14.90 -5.72 -13.26
C CYS A 344 -15.21 -4.74 -14.40
N PRO A 345 -14.49 -4.79 -15.53
CA PRO A 345 -14.79 -3.92 -16.66
C PRO A 345 -16.17 -4.26 -17.20
N ARG A 346 -17.04 -3.23 -17.32
CA ARG A 346 -18.36 -3.39 -17.94
C ARG A 346 -18.17 -3.86 -19.39
N PRO A 347 -19.04 -4.75 -19.91
CA PRO A 347 -19.04 -5.06 -21.33
C PRO A 347 -19.21 -3.76 -22.11
N THR A 348 -18.27 -3.45 -23.00
CA THR A 348 -18.43 -2.39 -23.99
C THR A 348 -19.66 -2.73 -24.86
N PRO A 349 -20.58 -1.78 -25.06
CA PRO A 349 -21.82 -2.00 -25.82
C PRO A 349 -21.56 -2.34 -27.29
#